data_AF-A0A535ET50-F1
#
_entry.id   AF-A0A535ET50-F1
#
_cell.length_a   1.000
_cell.length_b   1.000
_cell.length_c   1.000
_cell.angle_alpha   90.00
_cell.angle_beta   90.00
_cell.angle_gamma   90.00
#
_symmetry.space_group_name_H-M   'P 1'
#
loop_
_entity.id
_entity.type
_entity.pdbx_description
1 polymer ?
#
loop_
_entity_poly.entity_id
_entity_poly.type
_entity_poly.pdbx_seq_one_letter_code
_entity_poly.pdbx_strand_id
1 'polypeptide(L)'
;MIQSSGVQSTFVFWGAIQGLVTLACAFVISAPRAGWLPAGWTPSPVRQSRHDLPPIRLGGPALVGGMVAKSSFWLLYVIMTLMGFTGLVVTAQIEPIARHYHVDGAVVAFGLTALVLAIQLDRVLNGLTRPFWGWASDRIGRYNAMAIAFAAQALTIVVWTRFLDHPLLLIVLSGLAYFTWGEIYSLFPAAVADLFGRRYAATNYGVLYTSKGVAAILAGPVAAVIAEQFEGNWLPVFVAMAACAGIAALLTLTLLKPAAQRTIMGPLLGQLRASGHGRDELRTGLAHGLRTAIARGQLRPGVRLPPEPELAAALGVSRAEVESAYVVLSAEGLLCPQRSSGPVVEAPPRRLALPEPAHRG
;
A
#
# COMPACT_ATOMS: atom_id res chain seq x y z
N MET A 1 23.30 15.68 -27.23
CA MET A 1 22.61 14.93 -28.31
C MET A 1 21.47 15.70 -28.94
N ILE A 2 20.50 16.25 -28.21
CA ILE A 2 19.40 17.00 -28.84
C ILE A 2 19.92 18.19 -29.65
N GLN A 3 20.78 19.03 -29.05
CA GLN A 3 21.38 20.19 -29.72
C GLN A 3 22.36 19.82 -30.85
N SER A 4 22.99 18.64 -30.80
CA SER A 4 24.06 18.23 -31.72
C SER A 4 23.61 17.31 -32.85
N SER A 5 22.58 16.50 -32.63
CA SER A 5 22.21 15.35 -33.45
C SER A 5 20.71 15.28 -33.73
N GLY A 6 19.94 16.25 -33.21
CA GLY A 6 18.50 16.33 -33.38
C GLY A 6 17.71 15.40 -32.45
N VAL A 7 16.41 15.66 -32.40
CA VAL A 7 15.45 14.99 -31.52
C VAL A 7 15.32 13.51 -31.91
N GLN A 8 15.10 13.20 -33.19
CA GLN A 8 14.87 11.84 -33.68
C GLN A 8 16.05 10.91 -33.36
N SER A 9 17.29 11.32 -33.66
CA SER A 9 18.50 10.53 -33.35
C SER A 9 18.63 10.27 -31.85
N THR A 10 18.35 11.27 -31.02
CA THR A 10 18.41 11.14 -29.56
C THR A 10 17.41 10.11 -29.05
N PHE A 11 16.16 10.14 -29.53
CA PHE A 11 15.12 9.18 -29.15
C PHE A 11 15.47 7.75 -29.59
N VAL A 12 15.94 7.57 -30.83
CA VAL A 12 16.33 6.24 -31.33
C VAL A 12 17.48 5.66 -30.51
N PHE A 13 18.51 6.47 -30.23
CA PHE A 13 19.67 6.02 -29.47
C PHE A 13 19.31 5.59 -28.04
N TRP A 14 18.60 6.44 -27.29
CA TRP A 14 18.19 6.12 -25.92
C TRP A 14 17.15 5.00 -25.87
N GLY A 15 16.24 4.94 -26.84
CA GLY A 15 15.28 3.85 -26.98
C GLY A 15 15.98 2.51 -27.23
N ALA A 16 17.01 2.48 -28.08
CA ALA A 16 17.81 1.27 -28.33
C ALA A 16 18.55 0.80 -27.07
N ILE A 17 19.17 1.72 -26.33
CA ILE A 17 19.84 1.38 -25.06
C ILE A 17 18.83 0.80 -24.05
N GLN A 18 17.71 1.47 -23.82
CA GLN A 18 16.67 1.01 -22.89
C GLN A 18 16.07 -0.34 -23.30
N GLY A 19 15.87 -0.55 -24.60
CA GLY A 19 15.40 -1.82 -25.16
C GLY A 19 16.39 -2.96 -24.94
N LEU A 20 17.68 -2.73 -25.19
CA LEU A 20 18.73 -3.72 -24.99
C LEU A 20 18.86 -4.13 -23.52
N VAL A 21 18.81 -3.15 -22.61
CA VAL A 21 18.80 -3.43 -21.16
C VAL A 21 17.58 -4.26 -20.77
N THR A 22 16.40 -3.92 -21.30
CA THR A 22 15.16 -4.67 -21.02
C THR A 22 15.24 -6.11 -21.49
N LEU A 23 15.76 -6.35 -22.70
CA LEU A 23 15.99 -7.68 -23.24
C LEU A 23 16.99 -8.47 -22.39
N ALA A 24 18.11 -7.85 -22.00
CA ALA A 24 19.10 -8.48 -21.13
C ALA A 24 18.49 -8.90 -19.77
N CYS A 25 17.69 -8.04 -19.15
CA CYS A 25 17.00 -8.36 -17.90
C CYS A 25 15.98 -9.51 -18.07
N ALA A 26 15.30 -9.61 -19.21
CA ALA A 26 14.32 -10.65 -19.45
C ALA A 26 14.93 -12.07 -19.43
N PHE A 27 16.21 -12.21 -19.80
CA PHE A 27 16.92 -13.50 -19.72
C PHE A 27 17.27 -13.93 -18.28
N VAL A 28 17.26 -13.01 -17.31
CA VAL A 28 17.65 -13.28 -15.91
C VAL A 28 16.44 -13.47 -14.98
N ILE A 29 15.26 -12.98 -15.36
CA ILE A 29 14.06 -13.04 -14.53
C ILE A 29 13.34 -14.39 -14.75
N SER A 30 13.28 -15.21 -13.70
CA SER A 30 12.54 -16.50 -13.70
C SER A 30 11.64 -16.60 -12.48
N ALA A 31 10.42 -17.13 -12.66
CA ALA A 31 9.49 -17.36 -11.55
C ALA A 31 9.98 -18.55 -10.69
N PRO A 32 9.90 -18.46 -9.35
CA PRO A 32 10.22 -19.59 -8.48
C PRO A 32 9.23 -20.74 -8.71
N ARG A 33 9.70 -21.98 -8.50
CA ARG A 33 8.84 -23.17 -8.60
C ARG A 33 7.73 -23.11 -7.54
N ALA A 34 6.57 -23.69 -7.87
CA ALA A 34 5.45 -23.76 -6.93
C ALA A 34 5.88 -24.44 -5.61
N GLY A 35 5.61 -23.78 -4.49
CA GLY A 35 5.96 -24.29 -3.15
C GLY A 35 7.42 -24.06 -2.71
N TRP A 36 8.27 -23.46 -3.54
CA TRP A 36 9.64 -23.14 -3.15
C TRP A 36 9.67 -21.96 -2.16
N LEU A 37 10.37 -22.15 -1.04
CA LEU A 37 10.65 -21.12 -0.03
C LEU A 37 12.18 -21.02 0.15
N PRO A 38 12.74 -19.80 0.25
CA PRO A 38 14.18 -19.64 0.47
C PRO A 38 14.61 -20.20 1.84
N ALA A 39 15.86 -20.68 1.93
CA ALA A 39 16.42 -21.14 3.19
C ALA A 39 16.46 -19.99 4.21
N GLY A 40 15.96 -20.23 5.43
CA GLY A 40 15.87 -19.20 6.48
C GLY A 40 14.72 -18.20 6.32
N TRP A 41 13.77 -18.45 5.41
CA TRP A 41 12.64 -17.55 5.21
C TRP A 41 11.69 -17.52 6.43
N THR A 42 11.64 -16.36 7.08
CA THR A 42 10.65 -16.07 8.12
C THR A 42 9.42 -15.39 7.51
N PRO A 43 8.19 -15.83 7.84
CA PRO A 43 6.98 -15.18 7.32
C PRO A 43 6.91 -13.70 7.71
N SER A 44 6.64 -12.84 6.72
CA SER A 44 6.43 -11.41 6.96
C SER A 44 5.34 -11.18 8.02
N PRO A 45 5.50 -10.18 8.90
CA PRO A 45 4.46 -9.80 9.85
C PRO A 45 3.19 -9.29 9.14
N VAL A 46 3.30 -8.81 7.91
CA VAL A 46 2.17 -8.28 7.13
C VAL A 46 1.27 -9.43 6.66
N ARG A 47 0.02 -9.40 7.11
CA ARG A 47 -1.00 -10.40 6.74
C ARG A 47 -1.49 -10.17 5.32
N GLN A 48 -1.62 -11.24 4.57
CA GLN A 48 -2.10 -11.23 3.19
C GLN A 48 -3.36 -12.09 3.07
N SER A 49 -4.26 -11.68 2.18
CA SER A 49 -5.41 -12.49 1.79
C SER A 49 -4.94 -13.82 1.21
N ARG A 50 -5.54 -14.92 1.67
CA ARG A 50 -5.31 -16.27 1.13
C ARG A 50 -6.13 -16.55 -0.13
N HIS A 51 -7.03 -15.65 -0.51
CA HIS A 51 -7.95 -15.84 -1.61
C HIS A 51 -7.45 -15.08 -2.84
N ASP A 52 -6.98 -15.84 -3.85
CA ASP A 52 -6.53 -15.27 -5.12
C ASP A 52 -7.73 -14.91 -6.01
N LEU A 53 -7.97 -13.61 -6.16
CA LEU A 53 -8.99 -13.05 -7.04
C LEU A 53 -8.32 -12.61 -8.35
N PRO A 54 -8.76 -13.16 -9.51
CA PRO A 54 -8.30 -12.64 -10.80
C PRO A 54 -8.89 -11.25 -11.06
N PRO A 55 -8.28 -10.48 -11.97
CA PRO A 55 -8.60 -9.06 -12.16
C PRO A 55 -10.07 -8.86 -12.55
N ILE A 56 -10.52 -9.60 -13.56
CA ILE A 56 -11.88 -9.57 -14.09
C ILE A 56 -12.31 -11.03 -14.28
N ARG A 57 -13.51 -11.39 -13.81
CA ARG A 57 -14.20 -12.62 -14.19
C ARG A 57 -15.45 -12.23 -14.95
N LEU A 58 -15.64 -12.74 -16.17
CA LEU A 58 -16.90 -12.58 -16.89
C LEU A 58 -17.77 -13.81 -16.60
N GLY A 59 -18.89 -13.61 -15.91
CA GLY A 59 -19.91 -14.62 -15.68
C GLY A 59 -21.15 -14.29 -16.51
N GLY A 60 -21.47 -15.11 -17.53
CA GLY A 60 -22.63 -14.88 -18.39
C GLY A 60 -22.66 -13.50 -19.07
N PRO A 61 -23.81 -13.07 -19.61
CA PRO A 61 -23.89 -11.86 -20.45
C PRO A 61 -23.66 -10.53 -19.73
N ALA A 62 -23.70 -10.48 -18.39
CA ALA A 62 -23.73 -9.22 -17.64
C ALA A 62 -23.04 -9.22 -16.26
N LEU A 63 -22.45 -10.34 -15.81
CA LEU A 63 -21.92 -10.44 -14.45
C LEU A 63 -20.39 -10.22 -14.47
N VAL A 64 -19.96 -9.01 -14.13
CA VAL A 64 -18.53 -8.70 -13.94
C VAL A 64 -18.14 -9.04 -12.50
N GLY A 65 -17.35 -10.10 -12.34
CA GLY A 65 -16.74 -10.53 -11.09
C GLY A 65 -15.24 -10.25 -11.04
N GLY A 66 -14.56 -10.84 -10.04
CA GLY A 66 -13.12 -10.66 -9.83
C GLY A 66 -12.80 -9.50 -8.89
N MET A 67 -11.61 -8.95 -9.01
CA MET A 67 -11.13 -7.83 -8.20
C MET A 67 -11.99 -6.57 -8.41
N VAL A 68 -12.32 -6.24 -9.67
CA VAL A 68 -13.03 -5.00 -10.02
C VAL A 68 -14.45 -4.90 -9.44
N ALA A 69 -15.04 -6.04 -9.06
CA ALA A 69 -16.35 -6.09 -8.42
C ALA A 69 -16.32 -5.76 -6.92
N LYS A 70 -15.13 -5.63 -6.31
CA LYS A 70 -14.97 -5.37 -4.88
C LYS A 70 -14.92 -3.89 -4.59
N SER A 71 -15.64 -3.42 -3.58
CA SER A 71 -15.60 -2.02 -3.13
C SER A 71 -14.20 -1.58 -2.68
N SER A 72 -13.40 -2.50 -2.13
CA SER A 72 -12.01 -2.24 -1.75
C SER A 72 -11.11 -1.90 -2.96
N PHE A 73 -11.42 -2.41 -4.15
CA PHE A 73 -10.71 -2.07 -5.38
C PHE A 73 -10.97 -0.61 -5.76
N TRP A 74 -12.24 -0.19 -5.79
CA TRP A 74 -12.60 1.19 -6.13
C TRP A 74 -12.11 2.20 -5.10
N LEU A 75 -12.07 1.82 -3.81
CA LEU A 75 -11.46 2.65 -2.79
C LEU A 75 -9.96 2.84 -3.03
N LEU A 76 -9.22 1.76 -3.32
CA LEU A 76 -7.82 1.85 -3.74
C LEU A 76 -7.65 2.69 -5.01
N TYR A 77 -8.55 2.53 -5.97
CA TYR A 77 -8.52 3.28 -7.23
C TYR A 77 -8.65 4.78 -7.00
N VAL A 78 -9.63 5.20 -6.19
CA VAL A 78 -9.82 6.62 -5.83
C VAL A 78 -8.61 7.15 -5.08
N ILE A 79 -8.11 6.44 -4.06
CA ILE A 79 -6.94 6.87 -3.29
C ILE A 79 -5.71 6.98 -4.22
N MET A 80 -5.50 6.02 -5.12
CA MET A 80 -4.40 6.05 -6.08
C MET A 80 -4.54 7.21 -7.08
N THR A 81 -5.76 7.53 -7.53
CA THR A 81 -6.01 8.68 -8.40
C THR A 81 -5.70 10.00 -7.68
N LEU A 82 -6.17 10.16 -6.43
CA LEU A 82 -5.90 11.35 -5.61
C LEU A 82 -4.39 11.55 -5.41
N MET A 83 -3.68 10.49 -5.05
CA MET A 83 -2.22 10.55 -4.88
C MET A 83 -1.48 10.71 -6.21
N GLY A 84 -1.96 10.07 -7.26
CA GLY A 84 -1.47 10.22 -8.62
C GLY A 84 -1.53 11.68 -9.07
N PHE A 85 -2.64 12.37 -8.80
CA PHE A 85 -2.81 13.79 -9.12
C PHE A 85 -1.69 14.63 -8.48
N THR A 86 -1.45 14.46 -7.18
CA THR A 86 -0.45 15.26 -6.45
C THR A 86 0.96 15.18 -7.06
N GLY A 87 1.51 14.00 -7.32
CA GLY A 87 2.87 13.89 -7.86
C GLY A 87 2.95 14.17 -9.36
N LEU A 88 1.90 13.88 -10.12
CA LEU A 88 1.89 14.16 -11.56
C LEU A 88 1.82 15.65 -11.87
N VAL A 89 1.17 16.47 -11.03
CA VAL A 89 1.17 17.93 -11.21
C VAL A 89 2.61 18.45 -11.16
N VAL A 90 3.36 18.08 -10.11
CA VAL A 90 4.77 18.48 -9.99
C VAL A 90 5.59 17.91 -11.15
N THR A 91 5.33 16.68 -11.58
CA THR A 91 6.06 16.08 -12.73
C THR A 91 5.82 16.83 -14.04
N ALA A 92 4.58 17.27 -14.29
CA ALA A 92 4.20 17.90 -15.55
C ALA A 92 4.41 19.42 -15.56
N GLN A 93 4.31 20.09 -14.39
CA GLN A 93 4.16 21.53 -14.31
C GLN A 93 5.25 22.24 -13.48
N ILE A 94 6.30 21.54 -13.01
CA ILE A 94 7.34 22.17 -12.17
C ILE A 94 8.03 23.36 -12.86
N GLU A 95 8.23 23.32 -14.18
CA GLU A 95 8.84 24.43 -14.94
C GLU A 95 7.91 25.66 -15.02
N PRO A 96 6.64 25.55 -15.46
CA PRO A 96 5.67 26.65 -15.38
C PRO A 96 5.50 27.23 -13.96
N ILE A 97 5.45 26.37 -12.94
CA ILE A 97 5.38 26.80 -11.54
C ILE A 97 6.62 27.64 -11.19
N ALA A 98 7.82 27.12 -11.50
CA ALA A 98 9.07 27.80 -11.19
C ALA A 98 9.22 29.16 -11.90
N ARG A 99 8.76 29.25 -13.16
CA ARG A 99 8.73 30.51 -13.92
C ARG A 99 7.78 31.53 -13.33
N HIS A 100 6.57 31.11 -12.95
CA HIS A 100 5.57 32.00 -12.39
C HIS A 100 6.05 32.66 -11.09
N TYR A 101 6.75 31.91 -10.25
CA TYR A 101 7.32 32.43 -9.00
C TYR A 101 8.77 32.96 -9.14
N HIS A 102 9.29 33.09 -10.37
CA HIS A 102 10.62 33.63 -10.66
C HIS A 102 11.80 32.91 -9.97
N VAL A 103 11.65 31.60 -9.75
CA VAL A 103 12.68 30.75 -9.10
C VAL A 103 13.43 29.86 -10.09
N ASP A 104 13.03 29.82 -11.36
CA ASP A 104 13.59 28.93 -12.39
C ASP A 104 15.03 29.26 -12.78
N GLY A 105 15.37 30.56 -12.86
CA GLY A 105 16.68 31.06 -13.26
C GLY A 105 17.68 31.28 -12.12
N ALA A 106 17.26 31.15 -10.85
CA ALA A 106 18.11 31.41 -9.71
C ALA A 106 19.25 30.38 -9.64
N VAL A 107 20.50 30.83 -9.81
CA VAL A 107 21.69 29.99 -9.68
C VAL A 107 21.95 29.73 -8.19
N VAL A 108 21.97 28.46 -7.80
CA VAL A 108 22.04 28.05 -6.39
C VAL A 108 23.37 27.38 -6.07
N ALA A 109 23.71 26.29 -6.77
CA ALA A 109 24.88 25.49 -6.46
C ALA A 109 25.52 24.96 -7.73
N PHE A 110 26.86 24.93 -7.76
CA PHE A 110 27.64 24.39 -8.89
C PHE A 110 27.33 25.03 -10.25
N GLY A 111 26.88 26.30 -10.25
CA GLY A 111 26.44 26.99 -11.46
C GLY A 111 25.11 26.49 -12.04
N LEU A 112 24.42 25.58 -11.34
CA LEU A 112 23.11 25.05 -11.73
C LEU A 112 21.98 25.90 -11.13
N THR A 113 20.90 26.04 -11.91
CA THR A 113 19.70 26.73 -11.45
C THR A 113 18.92 25.89 -10.45
N ALA A 114 18.09 26.55 -9.65
CA ALA A 114 17.23 25.89 -8.67
C ALA A 114 16.31 24.86 -9.32
N LEU A 115 15.74 25.17 -10.50
CA LEU A 115 14.88 24.24 -11.24
C LEU A 115 15.64 22.97 -11.66
N VAL A 116 16.86 23.10 -12.17
CA VAL A 116 17.67 21.94 -12.56
C VAL A 116 18.00 21.08 -11.34
N LEU A 117 18.43 21.70 -10.24
CA LEU A 117 18.75 20.99 -9.00
C LEU A 117 17.52 20.30 -8.40
N ALA A 118 16.36 20.96 -8.41
CA ALA A 118 15.10 20.39 -7.98
C ALA A 118 14.77 19.13 -8.78
N ILE A 119 14.78 19.21 -10.12
CA ILE A 119 14.50 18.07 -11.00
C ILE A 119 15.46 16.90 -10.71
N GLN A 120 16.75 17.16 -10.51
CA GLN A 120 17.72 16.09 -10.22
C GLN A 120 17.45 15.45 -8.85
N LEU A 121 17.25 16.27 -7.82
CA LEU A 121 16.97 15.78 -6.47
C LEU A 121 15.67 14.97 -6.43
N ASP A 122 14.63 15.43 -7.13
CA ASP A 122 13.34 14.75 -7.26
C ASP A 122 13.52 13.31 -7.78
N ARG A 123 14.35 13.11 -8.81
CA ARG A 123 14.60 11.77 -9.38
C ARG A 123 15.33 10.85 -8.41
N VAL A 124 16.33 11.38 -7.70
CA VAL A 124 17.08 10.63 -6.69
C VAL A 124 16.16 10.23 -5.54
N LEU A 125 15.44 11.19 -4.97
CA LEU A 125 14.54 10.93 -3.85
C LEU A 125 13.41 9.97 -4.25
N ASN A 126 12.81 10.12 -5.43
CA ASN A 126 11.79 9.18 -5.92
C ASN A 126 12.32 7.75 -6.07
N GLY A 127 13.59 7.58 -6.44
CA GLY A 127 14.26 6.28 -6.46
C GLY A 127 14.41 5.70 -5.05
N LEU A 128 14.89 6.50 -4.10
CA LEU A 128 15.11 6.11 -2.70
C LEU A 128 13.81 5.82 -1.93
N THR A 129 12.71 6.46 -2.32
CA THR A 129 11.39 6.26 -1.74
C THR A 129 10.97 4.80 -1.76
N ARG A 130 11.24 4.08 -2.85
CA ARG A 130 10.72 2.72 -3.07
C ARG A 130 11.25 1.73 -2.02
N PRO A 131 12.58 1.59 -1.81
CA PRO A 131 13.09 0.73 -0.75
C PRO A 131 12.72 1.24 0.64
N PHE A 132 12.75 2.57 0.86
CA PHE A 132 12.43 3.15 2.17
C PHE A 132 10.99 2.83 2.63
N TRP A 133 9.99 3.14 1.81
CA TRP A 133 8.60 2.90 2.19
C TRP A 133 8.23 1.42 2.15
N GLY A 134 8.84 0.63 1.26
CA GLY A 134 8.71 -0.82 1.30
C GLY A 134 9.10 -1.36 2.67
N TRP A 135 10.33 -1.05 3.11
CA TRP A 135 10.86 -1.42 4.42
C TRP A 135 10.04 -0.85 5.59
N ALA A 136 9.64 0.42 5.52
CA ALA A 136 8.86 1.06 6.58
C ALA A 136 7.51 0.37 6.72
N SER A 137 6.84 0.08 5.61
CA SER A 137 5.54 -0.58 5.56
C SER A 137 5.55 -2.00 6.12
N ASP A 138 6.66 -2.71 5.96
CA ASP A 138 6.82 -4.05 6.51
C ASP A 138 6.94 -4.03 8.04
N ARG A 139 7.30 -2.89 8.65
CA ARG A 139 7.46 -2.75 10.11
C ARG A 139 6.27 -2.12 10.81
N ILE A 140 5.73 -1.05 10.24
CA ILE A 140 4.63 -0.28 10.84
C ILE A 140 3.25 -0.69 10.30
N GLY A 141 3.23 -1.57 9.29
CA GLY A 141 2.02 -2.04 8.60
C GLY A 141 1.71 -1.23 7.35
N ARG A 142 1.20 -1.92 6.31
CA ARG A 142 1.00 -1.37 4.96
C ARG A 142 0.18 -0.09 4.95
N TYR A 143 -1.04 -0.14 5.51
CA TYR A 143 -1.97 1.00 5.47
C TYR A 143 -1.57 2.14 6.42
N ASN A 144 -0.82 1.85 7.48
CA ASN A 144 -0.28 2.90 8.35
C ASN A 144 0.84 3.66 7.62
N ALA A 145 1.73 2.96 6.92
CA ALA A 145 2.77 3.58 6.11
C ALA A 145 2.19 4.47 5.01
N MET A 146 1.18 3.98 4.28
CA MET A 146 0.44 4.79 3.29
C MET A 146 -0.13 6.06 3.92
N ALA A 147 -0.84 5.94 5.04
CA ALA A 147 -1.43 7.09 5.71
C ALA A 147 -0.39 8.13 6.18
N ILE A 148 0.76 7.67 6.71
CA ILE A 148 1.85 8.54 7.13
C ILE A 148 2.47 9.25 5.92
N ALA A 149 2.71 8.53 4.82
CA ALA A 149 3.25 9.12 3.61
C ALA A 149 2.31 10.17 3.01
N PHE A 150 1.00 9.86 2.92
CA PHE A 150 0.00 10.78 2.40
C PHE A 150 -0.16 12.03 3.28
N ALA A 151 -0.15 11.86 4.61
CA ALA A 151 -0.20 12.98 5.55
C ALA A 151 1.08 13.84 5.48
N ALA A 152 2.25 13.21 5.38
CA ALA A 152 3.52 13.92 5.19
C ALA A 152 3.54 14.67 3.86
N GLN A 153 2.95 14.11 2.80
CA GLN A 153 2.82 14.78 1.52
C GLN A 153 1.89 16.00 1.61
N ALA A 154 0.73 15.86 2.24
CA ALA A 154 -0.19 16.97 2.46
C ALA A 154 0.50 18.11 3.23
N LEU A 155 1.19 17.79 4.33
CA LEU A 155 1.94 18.77 5.12
C LEU A 155 3.04 19.44 4.29
N THR A 156 3.81 18.67 3.53
CA THR A 156 4.88 19.19 2.67
C THR A 156 4.33 20.21 1.67
N ILE A 157 3.22 19.88 1.00
CA ILE A 157 2.58 20.76 0.03
C ILE A 157 2.04 22.03 0.71
N VAL A 158 1.40 21.90 1.88
CA VAL A 158 0.94 23.07 2.67
C VAL A 158 2.09 23.98 3.04
N VAL A 159 3.20 23.42 3.55
CA VAL A 159 4.40 24.21 3.86
C VAL A 159 4.94 24.88 2.60
N TRP A 160 4.98 24.18 1.47
CA TRP A 160 5.45 24.72 0.20
C TRP A 160 4.62 25.92 -0.29
N THR A 161 3.31 25.95 -0.05
CA THR A 161 2.48 27.12 -0.38
C THR A 161 2.92 28.43 0.27
N ARG A 162 3.72 28.38 1.33
CA ARG A 162 4.24 29.56 2.03
C ARG A 162 5.56 30.09 1.47
N PHE A 163 6.21 29.32 0.60
CA PHE A 163 7.58 29.57 0.14
C PHE A 163 7.76 29.27 -1.37
N LEU A 164 6.71 29.47 -2.17
CA LEU A 164 6.71 29.18 -3.61
C LEU A 164 7.72 30.05 -4.39
N ASP A 165 8.03 31.23 -3.85
CA ASP A 165 8.97 32.24 -4.34
C ASP A 165 10.42 32.04 -3.87
N HIS A 166 10.70 31.01 -3.05
CA HIS A 166 12.02 30.81 -2.47
C HIS A 166 12.81 29.69 -3.18
N PRO A 167 13.90 29.99 -3.92
CA PRO A 167 14.61 29.01 -4.76
C PRO A 167 15.16 27.79 -4.02
N LEU A 168 15.72 27.97 -2.82
CA LEU A 168 16.22 26.84 -2.03
C LEU A 168 15.11 25.92 -1.52
N LEU A 169 13.96 26.50 -1.15
CA LEU A 169 12.83 25.75 -0.62
C LEU A 169 12.07 25.05 -1.75
N LEU A 170 12.11 25.58 -2.97
CA LEU A 170 11.69 24.84 -4.17
C LEU A 170 12.41 23.48 -4.25
N ILE A 171 13.74 23.47 -4.17
CA ILE A 171 14.55 22.24 -4.28
C ILE A 171 14.21 21.25 -3.16
N VAL A 172 14.17 21.72 -1.91
CA VAL A 172 13.98 20.85 -0.75
C VAL A 172 12.54 20.32 -0.69
N LEU A 173 11.54 21.18 -0.91
CA LEU A 173 10.13 20.82 -0.78
C LEU A 173 9.63 20.02 -1.99
N SER A 174 10.13 20.29 -3.22
CA SER A 174 9.86 19.41 -4.36
C SER A 174 10.43 18.02 -4.11
N GLY A 175 11.67 17.96 -3.63
CA GLY A 175 12.35 16.71 -3.32
C GLY A 175 11.60 15.91 -2.26
N LEU A 176 11.18 16.56 -1.17
CA LEU A 176 10.38 15.93 -0.12
C LEU A 176 9.01 15.48 -0.64
N ALA A 177 8.36 16.26 -1.51
CA ALA A 177 7.09 15.88 -2.13
C ALA A 177 7.26 14.59 -2.97
N TYR A 178 8.33 14.49 -3.79
CA TYR A 178 8.65 13.26 -4.53
C TYR A 178 9.04 12.11 -3.62
N PHE A 179 9.72 12.40 -2.51
CA PHE A 179 10.06 11.41 -1.51
C PHE A 179 8.81 10.80 -0.88
N THR A 180 7.78 11.60 -0.59
CA THR A 180 6.50 11.11 -0.05
C THR A 180 5.58 10.49 -1.10
N TRP A 181 5.69 10.91 -2.37
CA TRP A 181 4.84 10.42 -3.45
C TRP A 181 5.28 9.09 -4.05
N GLY A 182 6.60 8.84 -4.16
CA GLY A 182 7.13 7.66 -4.85
C GLY A 182 6.73 6.31 -4.23
N GLU A 183 6.15 6.31 -3.03
CA GLU A 183 5.61 5.14 -2.35
C GLU A 183 4.45 4.51 -3.13
N ILE A 184 3.78 5.30 -3.99
CA ILE A 184 2.70 4.83 -4.86
C ILE A 184 3.10 3.60 -5.70
N TYR A 185 4.39 3.44 -5.98
CA TYR A 185 4.96 2.32 -6.75
C TYR A 185 5.42 1.14 -5.90
N SER A 186 5.53 1.28 -4.58
CA SER A 186 5.90 0.20 -3.67
C SER A 186 4.71 -0.27 -2.80
N LEU A 187 3.88 0.63 -2.28
CA LEU A 187 2.80 0.27 -1.35
C LEU A 187 1.51 -0.16 -2.03
N PHE A 188 1.11 0.45 -3.16
CA PHE A 188 -0.12 0.04 -3.87
C PHE A 188 -0.04 -1.35 -4.50
N PRO A 189 1.03 -1.76 -5.21
CA PRO A 189 1.15 -3.14 -5.68
C PRO A 189 1.10 -4.13 -4.51
N ALA A 190 1.74 -3.78 -3.40
CA ALA A 190 1.72 -4.60 -2.21
C ALA A 190 0.32 -4.66 -1.55
N ALA A 191 -0.40 -3.54 -1.46
CA ALA A 191 -1.77 -3.49 -0.95
C ALA A 191 -2.76 -4.29 -1.84
N VAL A 192 -2.55 -4.29 -3.16
CA VAL A 192 -3.29 -5.15 -4.10
C VAL A 192 -3.04 -6.62 -3.80
N ALA A 193 -1.77 -7.01 -3.61
CA ALA A 193 -1.43 -8.37 -3.25
C ALA A 193 -2.02 -8.77 -1.88
N ASP A 194 -2.00 -7.85 -0.91
CA ASP A 194 -2.52 -8.06 0.43
C ASP A 194 -4.06 -8.27 0.42
N LEU A 195 -4.80 -7.57 -0.45
CA LEU A 195 -6.27 -7.65 -0.54
C LEU A 195 -6.80 -8.75 -1.46
N PHE A 196 -6.14 -8.96 -2.61
CA PHE A 196 -6.68 -9.77 -3.70
C PHE A 196 -5.85 -11.02 -4.01
N GLY A 197 -4.80 -11.27 -3.23
CA GLY A 197 -3.94 -12.44 -3.37
C GLY A 197 -2.73 -12.20 -4.27
N ARG A 198 -1.80 -13.16 -4.24
CA ARG A 198 -0.48 -13.03 -4.88
C ARG A 198 -0.45 -13.56 -6.30
N ARG A 199 -1.29 -14.53 -6.64
CA ARG A 199 -1.23 -15.23 -7.94
C ARG A 199 -1.41 -14.28 -9.12
N TYR A 200 -2.30 -13.30 -8.99
CA TYR A 200 -2.61 -12.32 -10.04
C TYR A 200 -2.13 -10.91 -9.67
N ALA A 201 -1.22 -10.75 -8.69
CA ALA A 201 -0.86 -9.45 -8.15
C ALA A 201 -0.35 -8.47 -9.21
N ALA A 202 0.51 -8.93 -10.13
CA ALA A 202 1.03 -8.09 -11.22
C ALA A 202 -0.09 -7.62 -12.18
N THR A 203 -0.97 -8.53 -12.60
CA THR A 203 -2.09 -8.20 -13.49
C THR A 203 -3.13 -7.31 -12.81
N ASN A 204 -3.45 -7.60 -11.54
CA ASN A 204 -4.34 -6.81 -10.70
C ASN A 204 -3.79 -5.40 -10.51
N TYR A 205 -2.49 -5.27 -10.24
CA TYR A 205 -1.84 -3.97 -10.16
C TYR A 205 -1.90 -3.23 -11.49
N GLY A 206 -1.70 -3.92 -12.63
CA GLY A 206 -1.86 -3.31 -13.96
C GLY A 206 -3.25 -2.70 -14.18
N VAL A 207 -4.31 -3.37 -13.74
CA VAL A 207 -5.68 -2.82 -13.80
C VAL A 207 -5.84 -1.61 -12.88
N LEU A 208 -5.35 -1.70 -11.64
CA LEU A 208 -5.36 -0.57 -10.71
C LEU A 208 -4.55 0.62 -11.25
N TYR A 209 -3.46 0.35 -11.96
CA TYR A 209 -2.54 1.36 -12.50
C TYR A 209 -3.20 2.27 -13.55
N THR A 210 -4.33 1.86 -14.13
CA THR A 210 -5.15 2.72 -15.01
C THR A 210 -5.65 3.98 -14.29
N SER A 211 -5.76 3.97 -12.96
CA SER A 211 -6.01 5.17 -12.13
C SER A 211 -4.99 6.29 -12.38
N LYS A 212 -3.73 5.94 -12.70
CA LYS A 212 -2.70 6.91 -13.08
C LYS A 212 -3.07 7.65 -14.37
N GLY A 213 -3.74 6.98 -15.31
CA GLY A 213 -4.25 7.61 -16.52
C GLY A 213 -5.29 8.69 -16.20
N VAL A 214 -6.23 8.38 -15.32
CA VAL A 214 -7.22 9.35 -14.82
C VAL A 214 -6.52 10.51 -14.10
N ALA A 215 -5.56 10.20 -13.23
CA ALA A 215 -4.78 11.22 -12.52
C ALA A 215 -3.96 12.11 -13.46
N ALA A 216 -3.41 11.58 -14.55
CA ALA A 216 -2.63 12.35 -15.52
C ALA A 216 -3.47 13.41 -16.26
N ILE A 217 -4.74 13.08 -16.57
CA ILE A 217 -5.68 14.03 -17.17
C ILE A 217 -5.96 15.19 -16.20
N LEU A 218 -6.11 14.90 -14.91
CA LEU A 218 -6.32 15.93 -13.89
C LEU A 218 -5.05 16.76 -13.63
N ALA A 219 -3.89 16.11 -13.65
CA ALA A 219 -2.64 16.70 -13.21
C ALA A 219 -1.95 17.59 -14.26
N GLY A 220 -2.10 17.28 -15.54
CA GLY A 220 -1.53 18.08 -16.61
C GLY A 220 -2.51 19.16 -17.08
N PRO A 221 -3.49 18.80 -17.94
CA PRO A 221 -4.43 19.76 -18.52
C PRO A 221 -5.28 20.52 -17.49
N VAL A 222 -5.94 19.81 -16.58
CA VAL A 222 -6.89 20.47 -15.65
C VAL A 222 -6.14 21.40 -14.68
N ALA A 223 -4.99 20.97 -14.15
CA ALA A 223 -4.15 21.82 -13.31
C ALA A 223 -3.69 23.10 -14.03
N ALA A 224 -3.29 23.00 -15.30
CA ALA A 224 -2.91 24.17 -16.09
C ALA A 224 -4.08 25.13 -16.33
N VAL A 225 -5.26 24.62 -16.68
CA VAL A 225 -6.47 25.44 -16.86
C VAL A 225 -6.87 26.15 -15.57
N ILE A 226 -6.78 25.47 -14.42
CA ILE A 226 -7.01 26.10 -13.12
C ILE A 226 -5.98 27.23 -12.92
N ALA A 227 -4.69 26.99 -13.13
CA ALA A 227 -3.69 28.04 -12.97
C ALA A 227 -3.95 29.26 -13.88
N GLU A 228 -4.31 29.03 -15.15
CA GLU A 228 -4.66 30.09 -16.11
C GLU A 228 -5.87 30.93 -15.67
N GLN A 229 -6.90 30.30 -15.10
CA GLN A 229 -8.07 31.02 -14.58
C GLN A 229 -7.75 31.98 -13.42
N PHE A 230 -6.64 31.75 -12.72
CA PHE A 230 -6.18 32.58 -11.62
C PHE A 230 -4.92 33.37 -12.01
N GLU A 231 -4.84 33.85 -13.26
CA GLU A 231 -3.74 34.70 -13.77
C GLU A 231 -2.36 34.04 -13.66
N GLY A 232 -2.31 32.70 -13.78
CA GLY A 232 -1.10 31.90 -13.65
C GLY A 232 -0.77 31.51 -12.20
N ASN A 233 -1.57 31.94 -11.21
CA ASN A 233 -1.34 31.58 -9.81
C ASN A 233 -1.60 30.08 -9.57
N TRP A 234 -0.56 29.38 -9.12
CA TRP A 234 -0.62 27.95 -8.86
C TRP A 234 -1.14 27.60 -7.46
N LEU A 235 -1.32 28.58 -6.57
CA LEU A 235 -1.80 28.34 -5.21
C LEU A 235 -3.09 27.50 -5.14
N PRO A 236 -4.13 27.72 -5.96
CA PRO A 236 -5.33 26.87 -5.96
C PRO A 236 -5.02 25.41 -6.29
N VAL A 237 -4.09 25.15 -7.21
CA VAL A 237 -3.65 23.80 -7.58
C VAL A 237 -2.93 23.14 -6.40
N PHE A 238 -2.02 23.86 -5.73
CA PHE A 238 -1.34 23.37 -4.53
C PHE A 238 -2.31 23.04 -3.39
N VAL A 239 -3.31 23.90 -3.16
CA VAL A 239 -4.36 23.65 -2.16
C VAL A 239 -5.16 22.40 -2.51
N ALA A 240 -5.53 22.24 -3.78
CA ALA A 240 -6.20 21.02 -4.25
C ALA A 240 -5.33 19.78 -4.05
N MET A 241 -4.03 19.85 -4.35
CA MET A 241 -3.10 18.74 -4.12
C MET A 241 -2.99 18.38 -2.63
N ALA A 242 -2.84 19.37 -1.74
CA ALA A 242 -2.81 19.15 -0.30
C ALA A 242 -4.11 18.52 0.22
N ALA A 243 -5.26 19.01 -0.26
CA ALA A 243 -6.57 18.44 0.07
C ALA A 243 -6.69 16.99 -0.41
N CYS A 244 -6.29 16.68 -1.64
CA CYS A 244 -6.29 15.32 -2.17
C CYS A 244 -5.41 14.37 -1.35
N ALA A 245 -4.20 14.79 -0.97
CA ALA A 245 -3.31 13.99 -0.11
C ALA A 245 -3.90 13.79 1.31
N GLY A 246 -4.47 14.84 1.90
CA GLY A 246 -5.12 14.76 3.21
C GLY A 246 -6.35 13.85 3.21
N ILE A 247 -7.20 13.96 2.18
CA ILE A 247 -8.35 13.06 1.97
C ILE A 247 -7.88 11.63 1.75
N ALA A 248 -6.84 11.40 0.95
CA ALA A 248 -6.26 10.07 0.74
C ALA A 248 -5.75 9.47 2.06
N ALA A 249 -5.08 10.25 2.91
CA ALA A 249 -4.65 9.82 4.24
C ALA A 249 -5.85 9.43 5.12
N LEU A 250 -6.89 10.26 5.14
CA LEU A 250 -8.11 10.01 5.92
C LEU A 250 -8.85 8.76 5.44
N LEU A 251 -9.09 8.63 4.13
CA LEU A 251 -9.72 7.45 3.52
C LEU A 251 -8.93 6.18 3.79
N THR A 252 -7.60 6.28 3.80
CA THR A 252 -6.72 5.15 4.10
C THR A 252 -6.91 4.65 5.53
N LEU A 253 -6.94 5.55 6.51
CA LEU A 253 -7.11 5.18 7.92
C LEU A 253 -8.53 4.75 8.27
N THR A 254 -9.53 5.44 7.72
CA THR A 254 -10.93 5.29 8.14
C THR A 254 -11.69 4.22 7.36
N LEU A 255 -11.38 4.04 6.07
CA LEU A 255 -12.12 3.12 5.20
C LEU A 255 -11.24 1.97 4.73
N LEU A 256 -10.05 2.26 4.18
CA LEU A 256 -9.23 1.24 3.53
C LEU A 256 -8.65 0.26 4.54
N LYS A 257 -8.03 0.77 5.61
CA LYS A 257 -7.43 -0.07 6.65
C LYS A 257 -8.46 -0.99 7.32
N PRO A 258 -9.64 -0.51 7.77
CA PRO A 258 -10.66 -1.40 8.33
C PRO A 258 -11.23 -2.38 7.30
N ALA A 259 -11.47 -1.95 6.06
CA ALA A 259 -11.94 -2.83 4.99
C ALA A 259 -10.93 -3.94 4.68
N ALA A 260 -9.63 -3.61 4.68
CA ALA A 260 -8.56 -4.55 4.47
C ALA A 260 -8.46 -5.55 5.60
N GLN A 261 -8.48 -5.08 6.85
CA GLN A 261 -8.50 -5.95 8.03
C GLN A 261 -9.69 -6.91 8.00
N ARG A 262 -10.90 -6.44 7.65
CA ARG A 262 -12.07 -7.31 7.48
C ARG A 262 -11.90 -8.34 6.36
N THR A 263 -11.29 -7.96 5.24
CA THR A 263 -11.06 -8.86 4.10
C THR A 263 -10.02 -9.93 4.44
N ILE A 264 -8.92 -9.53 5.07
CA ILE A 264 -7.81 -10.40 5.46
C ILE A 264 -8.22 -11.34 6.61
N MET A 265 -8.98 -10.85 7.60
CA MET A 265 -9.47 -11.65 8.72
C MET A 265 -10.79 -12.38 8.45
N GLY A 266 -11.50 -12.08 7.36
CA GLY A 266 -12.79 -12.69 7.04
C GLY A 266 -12.81 -14.22 7.13
N PRO A 267 -11.83 -14.95 6.54
CA PRO A 267 -11.75 -16.40 6.64
C PRO A 267 -11.57 -16.90 8.09
N LEU A 268 -10.71 -16.22 8.87
CA LEU A 268 -10.46 -16.56 10.26
C LEU A 268 -11.71 -16.32 11.12
N LEU A 269 -12.37 -15.17 10.95
CA LEU A 269 -13.62 -14.84 11.63
C LEU A 269 -14.75 -15.80 11.23
N GLY A 270 -14.78 -16.23 9.97
CA GLY A 270 -15.70 -17.26 9.50
C GLY A 270 -15.49 -18.60 10.19
N GLN A 271 -14.23 -19.03 10.33
CA GLN A 271 -13.87 -20.23 11.11
C GLN A 271 -14.32 -20.08 12.57
N LEU A 272 -14.03 -18.94 13.20
CA LEU A 272 -14.44 -18.67 14.59
C LEU A 272 -15.97 -18.67 14.78
N ARG A 273 -16.72 -18.11 13.83
CA ARG A 273 -18.21 -18.14 13.86
C ARG A 273 -18.76 -19.55 13.62
N ALA A 274 -18.16 -20.30 12.71
CA ALA A 274 -18.55 -21.68 12.42
C ALA A 274 -18.30 -22.64 13.60
N SER A 275 -17.43 -22.28 14.55
CA SER A 275 -17.25 -22.99 15.82
C SER A 275 -18.47 -22.95 16.76
N GLY A 276 -19.52 -22.18 16.43
CA GLY A 276 -20.83 -22.26 17.09
C GLY A 276 -21.11 -21.26 18.20
N HIS A 277 -20.36 -20.16 18.31
CA HIS A 277 -20.59 -19.14 19.35
C HIS A 277 -21.21 -17.88 18.75
N GLY A 278 -22.36 -17.45 19.29
CA GLY A 278 -23.06 -16.24 18.88
C GLY A 278 -22.24 -14.97 19.16
N ARG A 279 -22.60 -13.84 18.55
CA ARG A 279 -21.91 -12.54 18.77
C ARG A 279 -21.85 -12.14 20.25
N ASP A 280 -22.82 -12.53 21.06
CA ASP A 280 -22.88 -12.20 22.49
C ASP A 280 -21.98 -13.12 23.36
N GLU A 281 -21.77 -14.38 22.98
CA GLU A 281 -20.86 -15.29 23.70
C GLU A 281 -19.38 -14.99 23.41
N LEU A 282 -19.06 -14.45 22.23
CA LEU A 282 -17.71 -14.01 21.86
C LEU A 282 -17.19 -12.86 22.74
N ARG A 283 -18.08 -12.07 23.37
CA ARG A 283 -17.71 -10.97 24.28
C ARG A 283 -17.25 -11.50 25.63
N THR A 284 -17.88 -12.54 26.15
CA THR A 284 -17.59 -13.09 27.50
C THR A 284 -16.70 -14.35 27.48
N GLY A 285 -16.49 -14.97 26.31
CA GLY A 285 -15.86 -16.29 26.17
C GLY A 285 -14.79 -16.40 25.08
N LEU A 286 -14.09 -15.31 24.73
CA LEU A 286 -13.10 -15.30 23.63
C LEU A 286 -12.02 -16.39 23.77
N ALA A 287 -11.46 -16.58 24.97
CA ALA A 287 -10.48 -17.63 25.25
C ALA A 287 -11.05 -19.03 24.99
N HIS A 288 -12.28 -19.28 25.42
CA HIS A 288 -12.97 -20.54 25.20
C HIS A 288 -13.27 -20.79 23.72
N GLY A 289 -13.74 -19.77 22.99
CA GLY A 289 -14.00 -19.86 21.56
C GLY A 289 -12.74 -20.19 20.75
N LEU A 290 -11.63 -19.50 21.04
CA LEU A 290 -10.34 -19.79 20.43
C LEU A 290 -9.83 -21.19 20.78
N ARG A 291 -9.92 -21.61 22.06
CA ARG A 291 -9.54 -22.96 22.51
C ARG A 291 -10.30 -24.04 21.75
N THR A 292 -11.62 -23.90 21.65
CA THR A 292 -12.50 -24.86 20.96
C THR A 292 -12.20 -24.92 19.47
N ALA A 293 -11.93 -23.79 18.83
CA ALA A 293 -11.57 -23.74 17.42
C ALA A 293 -10.20 -24.41 17.15
N ILE A 294 -9.23 -24.30 18.07
CA ILE A 294 -7.96 -25.02 17.99
C ILE A 294 -8.18 -26.53 18.21
N ALA A 295 -8.91 -26.91 19.26
CA ALA A 295 -9.17 -28.31 19.59
C ALA A 295 -9.92 -29.06 18.48
N ARG A 296 -10.87 -28.40 17.80
CA ARG A 296 -11.61 -28.96 16.65
C ARG A 296 -10.83 -28.93 15.33
N GLY A 297 -9.57 -28.48 15.34
CA GLY A 297 -8.72 -28.37 14.14
C GLY A 297 -9.18 -27.32 13.13
N GLN A 298 -10.13 -26.45 13.50
CA GLN A 298 -10.61 -25.35 12.66
C GLN A 298 -9.54 -24.26 12.56
N LEU A 299 -8.82 -24.02 13.66
CA LEU A 299 -7.55 -23.30 13.69
C LEU A 299 -6.41 -24.31 13.72
N ARG A 300 -5.78 -24.53 12.57
CA ARG A 300 -4.67 -25.49 12.44
C ARG A 300 -3.40 -24.98 13.13
N PRO A 301 -2.52 -25.87 13.61
CA PRO A 301 -1.19 -25.49 14.07
C PRO A 301 -0.43 -24.69 13.00
N GLY A 302 0.30 -23.66 13.41
CA GLY A 302 0.99 -22.72 12.54
C GLY A 302 0.11 -21.57 12.02
N VAL A 303 -1.19 -21.53 12.33
CA VAL A 303 -2.04 -20.36 12.02
C VAL A 303 -1.66 -19.21 12.95
N ARG A 304 -1.24 -18.07 12.38
CA ARG A 304 -0.99 -16.85 13.15
C ARG A 304 -2.29 -16.12 13.44
N LEU A 305 -2.58 -15.81 14.71
CA LEU A 305 -3.71 -14.99 15.14
C LEU A 305 -3.36 -13.48 15.13
N PRO A 306 -4.33 -12.58 14.85
CA PRO A 306 -4.03 -11.15 14.71
C PRO A 306 -3.46 -10.57 16.01
N PRO A 307 -2.64 -9.51 15.94
CA PRO A 307 -2.30 -8.73 17.13
C PRO A 307 -3.55 -8.31 17.91
N GLU A 308 -3.43 -8.15 19.22
CA GLU A 308 -4.50 -7.74 20.13
C GLU A 308 -5.33 -6.56 19.60
N PRO A 309 -4.74 -5.43 19.17
CA PRO A 309 -5.50 -4.30 18.67
C PRO A 309 -6.29 -4.60 17.38
N GLU A 310 -5.81 -5.53 16.54
CA GLU A 310 -6.47 -5.88 15.29
C GLU A 310 -7.62 -6.85 15.50
N LEU A 311 -7.43 -7.89 16.33
CA LEU A 311 -8.49 -8.85 16.63
C LEU A 311 -9.63 -8.19 17.41
N ALA A 312 -9.29 -7.28 18.34
CA ALA A 312 -10.26 -6.49 19.11
C ALA A 312 -11.17 -5.66 18.17
N ALA A 313 -10.57 -4.92 17.25
CA ALA A 313 -11.31 -4.12 16.26
C ALA A 313 -12.20 -4.97 15.33
N ALA A 314 -11.77 -6.20 15.01
CA ALA A 314 -12.49 -7.11 14.13
C ALA A 314 -13.72 -7.75 14.78
N LEU A 315 -13.58 -8.10 16.06
CA LEU A 315 -14.63 -8.73 16.85
C LEU A 315 -15.55 -7.71 17.54
N GLY A 316 -15.14 -6.44 17.63
CA GLY A 316 -15.87 -5.40 18.36
C GLY A 316 -15.77 -5.57 19.88
N VAL A 317 -14.65 -6.12 20.35
CA VAL A 317 -14.35 -6.35 21.78
C VAL A 317 -13.21 -5.44 22.23
N SER A 318 -12.99 -5.32 23.54
CA SER A 318 -11.89 -4.52 24.10
C SER A 318 -10.52 -5.18 23.86
N ARG A 319 -9.45 -4.37 23.82
CA ARG A 319 -8.08 -4.89 23.72
C ARG A 319 -7.72 -5.78 24.91
N ALA A 320 -8.16 -5.40 26.11
CA ALA A 320 -7.92 -6.14 27.34
C ALA A 320 -8.55 -7.54 27.33
N GLU A 321 -9.74 -7.71 26.73
CA GLU A 321 -10.37 -9.03 26.55
C GLU A 321 -9.56 -9.94 25.63
N VAL A 322 -9.02 -9.40 24.52
CA VAL A 322 -8.15 -10.15 23.61
C VAL A 322 -6.82 -10.52 24.27
N GLU A 323 -6.20 -9.55 24.94
CA GLU A 323 -4.95 -9.76 25.67
C GLU A 323 -5.12 -10.85 26.73
N SER A 324 -6.18 -10.77 27.54
CA SER A 324 -6.50 -11.78 28.55
C SER A 324 -6.70 -13.16 27.92
N ALA A 325 -7.40 -13.24 26.78
CA ALA A 325 -7.60 -14.51 26.07
C ALA A 325 -6.28 -15.09 25.53
N TYR A 326 -5.40 -14.26 24.98
CA TYR A 326 -4.09 -14.70 24.50
C TYR A 326 -3.16 -15.13 25.62
N VAL A 327 -3.16 -14.43 26.76
CA VAL A 327 -2.40 -14.81 27.94
C VAL A 327 -2.82 -16.20 28.44
N VAL A 328 -4.14 -16.43 28.58
CA VAL A 328 -4.67 -17.74 29.01
C VAL A 328 -4.27 -18.86 28.05
N LEU A 329 -4.45 -18.66 26.74
CA LEU A 329 -4.11 -19.68 25.75
C LEU A 329 -2.61 -19.92 25.59
N SER A 330 -1.78 -18.89 25.83
CA SER A 330 -0.32 -19.03 25.86
C SER A 330 0.13 -19.82 27.08
N ALA A 331 -0.50 -19.59 28.24
CA ALA A 331 -0.25 -20.37 29.45
C ALA A 331 -0.68 -21.85 29.29
N GLU A 332 -1.70 -22.12 28.48
CA GLU A 332 -2.15 -23.47 28.11
C GLU A 332 -1.26 -24.15 27.05
N GLY A 333 -0.25 -23.46 26.52
CA GLY A 333 0.62 -23.97 25.45
C GLY A 333 -0.10 -24.12 24.10
N LEU A 334 -1.24 -23.45 23.92
CA LEU A 334 -2.00 -23.44 22.66
C LEU A 334 -1.56 -22.31 21.73
N LEU A 335 -0.88 -21.30 22.27
CA LEU A 335 -0.36 -20.16 21.55
C LEU A 335 1.11 -19.90 21.90
N CYS A 336 1.92 -19.62 20.88
CA CYS A 336 3.27 -19.12 21.03
C CYS A 336 3.25 -17.59 20.89
N PRO A 337 3.58 -16.81 21.94
CA PRO A 337 3.60 -15.36 21.86
C PRO A 337 4.73 -14.89 20.93
N GLN A 338 4.43 -13.93 20.04
CA GLN A 338 5.41 -13.36 19.14
C GLN A 338 5.29 -11.84 19.16
N ARG A 339 6.41 -11.15 19.48
CA ARG A 339 6.44 -9.69 19.56
C ARG A 339 6.00 -9.09 18.21
N SER A 340 5.11 -8.10 18.28
CA SER A 340 4.52 -7.28 17.19
C SER A 340 3.62 -7.96 16.15
N SER A 341 3.60 -9.29 16.02
CA SER A 341 2.92 -9.97 14.90
C SER A 341 1.64 -10.74 15.29
N GLY A 342 1.35 -10.81 16.59
CA GLY A 342 0.30 -11.66 17.16
C GLY A 342 0.76 -13.12 17.34
N PRO A 343 0.09 -13.88 18.21
CA PRO A 343 0.52 -15.23 18.59
C PRO A 343 0.28 -16.26 17.48
N VAL A 344 1.05 -17.35 17.49
CA VAL A 344 0.90 -18.48 16.56
C VAL A 344 0.25 -19.66 17.27
N VAL A 345 -0.75 -20.29 16.63
CA VAL A 345 -1.39 -21.51 17.13
C VAL A 345 -0.37 -22.65 17.16
N GLU A 346 -0.14 -23.20 18.33
CA GLU A 346 0.67 -24.41 18.50
C GLU A 346 -0.21 -25.67 18.43
N ALA A 347 0.43 -26.81 18.20
CA ALA A 347 -0.27 -28.08 18.28
C ALA A 347 -0.78 -28.28 19.72
N PRO A 348 -2.05 -28.68 19.92
CA PRO A 348 -2.56 -28.89 21.26
C PRO A 348 -1.69 -29.90 22.00
N PRO A 349 -1.29 -29.64 23.25
CA PRO A 349 -0.52 -30.60 24.03
C PRO A 349 -1.27 -31.92 24.09
N ARG A 350 -0.55 -33.05 24.00
CA ARG A 350 -1.08 -34.42 23.84
C ARG A 350 -2.19 -34.83 24.84
N ARG A 351 -2.37 -34.07 25.93
CA ARG A 351 -3.44 -34.25 26.93
C ARG A 351 -4.82 -33.67 26.54
N LEU A 352 -4.92 -32.82 25.51
CA LEU A 352 -6.18 -32.19 25.06
C LEU A 352 -6.79 -32.84 23.81
N ALA A 353 -6.14 -33.87 23.24
CA ALA A 353 -6.74 -34.67 22.19
C ALA A 353 -7.94 -35.43 22.78
N LEU A 354 -9.16 -35.08 22.38
CA LEU A 354 -10.33 -35.89 22.68
C LEU A 354 -10.05 -37.33 22.22
N PRO A 355 -10.36 -38.35 23.03
CA PRO A 355 -10.10 -39.74 22.65
C PRO A 355 -10.78 -40.04 21.30
N GLU A 356 -10.02 -40.60 20.35
CA GLU A 356 -10.59 -41.07 19.10
C GLU A 356 -11.76 -42.01 19.39
N PRO A 357 -12.89 -41.91 18.66
CA PRO A 357 -13.95 -42.88 18.80
C PRO A 357 -13.39 -44.25 18.47
N ALA A 358 -13.38 -45.14 19.45
CA ALA A 358 -12.90 -46.51 19.31
C ALA A 358 -13.60 -47.15 18.10
N HIS A 359 -12.81 -47.56 17.11
CA HIS A 359 -13.26 -48.43 16.06
C HIS A 359 -13.87 -49.68 16.71
N ARG A 360 -15.20 -49.80 16.65
CA ARG A 360 -15.88 -51.08 16.89
C ARG A 360 -15.56 -51.95 15.67
N GLY A 361 -14.83 -53.03 15.93
CA GLY A 361 -14.56 -54.11 14.97
C GLY A 361 -15.79 -54.92 14.64
#